data_AF-A0A564W0K0-F1
#
_entry.id   AF-A0A564W0K0-F1
#
_cell.length_a   1.000
_cell.length_b   1.000
_cell.length_c   1.000
_cell.angle_alpha   90.00
_cell.angle_beta   90.00
_cell.angle_gamma   90.00
#
_symmetry.space_group_name_H-M   'P 1'
#
loop_
_entity.id
_entity.type
_entity.pdbx_description
1 polymer ?
#
loop_
_entity_poly.entity_id
_entity_poly.type
_entity_poly.pdbx_seq_one_letter_code
_entity_poly.pdbx_strand_id
1 'polypeptide(L)'
;MVRLFTETFHRKYGVECSAALHHNKTKTNYHIHLVFSERKMLEQTEVKIATRNMFYDEQGKHRRTKKEVLDEQGNLRAGCSIIPKGEIYESHVFTKKDEWFKNKAFTKEVKELFTDTINRYVKEESEKLSVFQQGGVYLATKKIGKNNPKAEEIKADNEARQEWNRTVEVALVEGVPEEDILKIKQEKITEKTLQSIRTHGWLPDMFRQIIRGAKDLLQEVIFKFKLPPKPVSKIDLQEWKDMQKIMYELQGRSREIKRTQQDISSLKKQLSELRGLFKGKERNL
;
A
#
# COMPACT_ATOMS: atom_id res chain seq x y z
N MET A 1 4.50 2.79 -24.93
CA MET A 1 4.61 3.07 -23.48
C MET A 1 5.92 3.78 -23.12
N VAL A 2 7.12 3.23 -23.39
CA VAL A 2 8.41 3.88 -23.03
C VAL A 2 8.56 5.32 -23.55
N ARG A 3 8.25 5.55 -24.83
CA ARG A 3 8.27 6.88 -25.45
C ARG A 3 7.38 7.91 -24.74
N LEU A 4 6.27 7.46 -24.15
CA LEU A 4 5.38 8.36 -23.40
C LEU A 4 6.07 8.89 -22.13
N PHE A 5 6.84 8.06 -21.43
CA PHE A 5 7.56 8.49 -20.23
C PHE A 5 8.59 9.57 -20.58
N THR A 6 9.36 9.37 -21.65
CA THR A 6 10.34 10.38 -22.10
C THR A 6 9.66 11.67 -22.55
N GLU A 7 8.58 11.59 -23.34
CA GLU A 7 7.86 12.78 -23.79
C GLU A 7 7.20 13.53 -22.63
N THR A 8 6.62 12.81 -21.66
CA THR A 8 6.00 13.40 -20.47
C THR A 8 7.04 14.08 -19.59
N PHE A 9 8.19 13.43 -19.37
CA PHE A 9 9.27 13.97 -18.58
C PHE A 9 9.89 15.21 -19.25
N HIS A 10 10.19 15.13 -20.54
CA HIS A 10 10.74 16.24 -21.32
C HIS A 10 9.76 17.42 -21.33
N ARG A 11 8.47 17.19 -21.58
CA ARG A 11 7.45 18.26 -21.58
C ARG A 11 7.33 18.95 -20.22
N LYS A 12 7.46 18.21 -19.12
CA LYS A 12 7.30 18.77 -17.77
C LYS A 12 8.53 19.55 -17.31
N TYR A 13 9.72 19.01 -17.54
CA TYR A 13 10.95 19.57 -16.97
C TYR A 13 11.81 20.34 -17.98
N GLY A 14 11.57 20.20 -19.28
CA GLY A 14 12.31 20.86 -20.35
C GLY A 14 13.77 20.44 -20.40
N VAL A 15 14.06 19.18 -20.06
CA VAL A 15 15.41 18.60 -20.11
C VAL A 15 15.44 17.41 -21.05
N GLU A 16 16.59 17.20 -21.68
CA GLU A 16 16.81 16.03 -22.52
C GLU A 16 16.80 14.75 -21.67
N CYS A 17 16.11 13.72 -22.17
CA CYS A 17 16.02 12.42 -21.51
C CYS A 17 15.88 11.28 -22.52
N SER A 18 16.27 10.09 -22.09
CA SER A 18 16.20 8.85 -22.86
C SER A 18 15.76 7.72 -21.94
N ALA A 19 14.92 6.83 -22.44
CA ALA A 19 14.47 5.70 -21.66
C ALA A 19 14.51 4.38 -22.43
N ALA A 20 14.78 3.30 -21.71
CA ALA A 20 14.84 1.94 -22.23
C ALA A 20 14.06 0.98 -21.32
N LEU A 21 13.31 0.06 -21.92
CA LEU A 21 12.61 -1.02 -21.20
C LEU A 21 13.53 -2.22 -21.07
N HIS A 22 13.81 -2.61 -19.84
CA HIS A 22 14.60 -3.77 -19.48
C HIS A 22 13.74 -4.79 -18.73
N HIS A 23 14.27 -6.01 -18.61
CA HIS A 23 13.68 -7.06 -17.78
C HIS A 23 14.75 -7.89 -17.09
N ASN A 24 14.39 -8.58 -16.01
CA ASN A 24 15.27 -9.61 -15.43
C ASN A 24 15.42 -10.83 -16.37
N LYS A 25 16.40 -11.70 -16.12
CA LYS A 25 16.66 -12.88 -16.99
C LYS A 25 15.43 -13.78 -17.18
N THR A 26 14.59 -13.90 -16.14
CA THR A 26 13.37 -14.73 -16.15
C THR A 26 12.15 -14.02 -16.75
N LYS A 27 12.27 -12.76 -17.21
CA LYS A 27 11.17 -11.94 -17.79
C LYS A 27 9.94 -11.77 -16.89
N THR A 28 10.13 -11.87 -15.58
CA THR A 28 9.06 -11.70 -14.57
C THR A 28 9.00 -10.29 -14.02
N ASN A 29 10.03 -9.48 -14.25
CA ASN A 29 10.09 -8.09 -13.78
C ASN A 29 10.55 -7.19 -14.93
N TYR A 30 9.59 -6.45 -15.50
CA TYR A 30 9.84 -5.41 -16.49
C TYR A 30 10.04 -4.06 -15.78
N HIS A 31 11.06 -3.30 -16.18
CA HIS A 31 11.38 -2.01 -15.58
C HIS A 31 11.95 -1.06 -16.64
N ILE A 32 11.69 0.23 -16.48
CA ILE A 32 12.19 1.27 -17.38
C ILE A 32 13.39 1.96 -16.72
N HIS A 33 14.51 2.00 -17.43
CA HIS A 33 15.60 2.92 -17.11
C HIS A 33 15.34 4.23 -17.82
N LEU A 34 15.27 5.34 -17.07
CA LEU A 34 15.20 6.69 -17.63
C LEU A 34 16.45 7.45 -17.19
N VAL A 35 17.21 7.94 -18.16
CA VAL A 35 18.40 8.76 -17.98
C VAL A 35 18.07 10.16 -18.50
N PHE A 36 18.40 11.19 -17.73
CA PHE A 36 18.10 12.57 -18.09
C PHE A 36 19.25 13.50 -17.74
N SER A 37 19.29 14.66 -18.42
CA SER A 37 20.23 15.73 -18.13
C SER A 37 19.73 16.61 -16.98
N GLU A 38 20.59 16.86 -16.00
CA GLU A 38 20.35 17.88 -14.95
C GLU A 38 20.58 19.32 -15.44
N ARG A 39 20.88 19.49 -16.74
CA ARG A 39 21.18 20.77 -17.38
C ARG A 39 20.31 20.95 -18.61
N LYS A 40 20.01 22.20 -18.93
CA LYS A 40 19.33 22.58 -20.17
C LYS A 40 20.35 23.04 -21.19
N MET A 41 20.03 22.86 -22.46
CA MET A 41 20.79 23.47 -23.55
C MET A 41 20.53 24.98 -23.51
N LEU A 42 21.59 25.79 -23.61
CA LEU A 42 21.46 27.23 -23.74
C LEU A 42 20.93 27.56 -25.14
N GLU A 43 20.02 28.53 -25.25
CA GLU A 43 19.51 29.00 -26.55
C GLU A 43 20.63 29.57 -27.42
N GLN A 44 21.62 30.21 -26.80
CA GLN A 44 22.84 30.69 -27.43
C GLN A 44 24.04 30.12 -26.68
N THR A 45 25.01 29.60 -27.41
CA THR A 45 26.26 29.10 -26.80
C THR A 45 27.03 30.27 -26.23
N GLU A 46 27.33 30.23 -24.93
CA GLU A 46 28.22 31.21 -24.31
C GLU A 46 29.65 30.90 -24.73
N VAL A 47 30.18 31.70 -25.65
CA VAL A 47 31.56 31.58 -26.10
C VAL A 47 32.41 32.69 -25.48
N LYS A 48 33.56 32.31 -24.90
CA LYS A 48 34.57 33.29 -24.50
C LYS A 48 35.57 33.44 -25.63
N ILE A 49 35.58 34.63 -26.22
CA ILE A 49 36.50 35.01 -27.28
C ILE A 49 37.70 35.69 -26.64
N ALA A 50 38.89 35.29 -27.08
CA ALA A 50 40.14 35.88 -26.65
C ALA A 50 40.22 37.35 -27.12
N THR A 51 40.14 38.30 -26.18
CA THR A 51 40.27 39.74 -26.48
C THR A 51 41.69 40.16 -26.86
N ARG A 52 42.67 39.33 -26.48
CA ARG A 52 44.10 39.41 -26.80
C ARG A 52 44.66 38.00 -26.90
N ASN A 53 45.90 37.86 -27.38
CA ASN A 53 46.57 36.57 -27.35
C ASN A 53 46.66 36.06 -25.90
N MET A 54 46.12 34.86 -25.66
CA MET A 54 46.15 34.18 -24.36
C MET A 54 47.27 33.15 -24.39
N PHE A 55 48.09 33.10 -23.34
CA PHE A 55 49.23 32.18 -23.26
C PHE A 55 48.97 31.19 -22.12
N TYR A 56 49.18 29.90 -22.36
CA TYR A 56 49.05 28.85 -21.37
C TYR A 56 50.34 28.04 -21.30
N ASP A 57 50.78 27.73 -20.08
CA ASP A 57 51.94 26.87 -19.87
C ASP A 57 51.62 25.38 -20.02
N GLU A 58 52.62 24.52 -19.80
CA GLU A 58 52.49 23.06 -19.82
C GLU A 58 51.41 22.50 -18.87
N GLN A 59 51.04 23.25 -17.83
CA GLN A 59 50.02 22.85 -16.84
C GLN A 59 48.63 23.43 -17.17
N GLY A 60 48.48 24.16 -18.29
CA GLY A 60 47.24 24.82 -18.67
C GLY A 60 46.93 26.07 -17.84
N LYS A 61 47.90 26.64 -17.13
CA LYS A 61 47.73 27.88 -16.37
C LYS A 61 48.01 29.09 -17.25
N HIS A 62 47.13 30.08 -17.19
CA HIS A 62 47.26 31.31 -17.97
C HIS A 62 48.51 32.13 -17.54
N ARG A 63 49.33 32.50 -18.53
CA ARG A 63 50.55 33.30 -18.40
C ARG A 63 50.36 34.68 -19.02
N ARG A 64 51.07 35.68 -18.48
CA ARG A 64 50.83 37.08 -18.83
C ARG A 64 51.52 37.47 -20.13
N THR A 65 52.64 36.83 -20.45
CA THR A 65 53.51 37.21 -21.56
C THR A 65 53.90 36.04 -22.43
N LYS A 66 54.12 36.31 -23.73
CA LYS A 66 54.58 35.31 -24.71
C LYS A 66 55.93 34.68 -24.30
N LYS A 67 56.82 35.45 -23.67
CA LYS A 67 58.15 34.97 -23.24
C LYS A 67 58.07 33.80 -22.26
N GLU A 68 57.00 33.72 -21.46
CA GLU A 68 56.83 32.64 -20.46
C GLU A 68 56.51 31.27 -21.09
N VAL A 69 56.08 31.25 -22.36
CA VAL A 69 55.72 30.02 -23.09
C VAL A 69 56.71 29.68 -24.21
N LEU A 70 57.68 30.55 -24.47
CA LEU A 70 58.74 30.30 -25.45
C LEU A 70 59.98 29.67 -24.78
N ASP A 71 60.75 28.92 -25.55
CA ASP A 71 62.08 28.47 -25.16
C ASP A 71 63.16 29.54 -25.45
N GLU A 72 64.41 29.24 -25.12
CA GLU A 72 65.55 30.13 -25.35
C GLU A 72 65.81 30.43 -26.83
N GLN A 73 65.28 29.60 -27.73
CA GLN A 73 65.40 29.73 -29.19
C GLN A 73 64.20 30.48 -29.79
N GLY A 74 63.22 30.87 -28.97
CA GLY A 74 62.02 31.60 -29.40
C GLY A 74 60.91 30.71 -29.97
N ASN A 75 61.02 29.39 -29.86
CA ASN A 75 59.97 28.44 -30.24
C ASN A 75 59.01 28.20 -29.08
N LEU A 76 57.79 27.74 -29.38
CA LEU A 76 56.82 27.39 -28.35
C LEU A 76 57.28 26.14 -27.59
N ARG A 77 57.41 26.24 -26.27
CA ARG A 77 57.74 25.09 -25.41
C ARG A 77 56.71 23.97 -25.56
N ALA A 78 57.20 22.73 -25.54
CA ALA A 78 56.34 21.56 -25.62
C ALA A 78 55.29 21.56 -24.50
N GLY A 79 54.00 21.45 -24.86
CA GLY A 79 52.88 21.46 -23.91
C GLY A 79 52.31 22.85 -23.61
N CYS A 80 53.00 23.93 -23.97
CA CYS A 80 52.43 25.28 -23.92
C CYS A 80 51.48 25.52 -25.10
N SER A 81 50.48 26.39 -24.94
CA SER A 81 49.57 26.78 -26.02
C SER A 81 49.34 28.28 -26.07
N ILE A 82 49.09 28.79 -27.28
CA ILE A 82 48.76 30.20 -27.53
C ILE A 82 47.42 30.22 -28.24
N ILE A 83 46.46 30.96 -27.68
CA ILE A 83 45.17 31.21 -28.32
C ILE A 83 45.19 32.63 -28.87
N PRO A 84 45.19 32.81 -30.21
CA PRO A 84 45.19 34.12 -30.86
C PRO A 84 43.99 34.97 -30.45
N LYS A 85 44.18 36.29 -30.51
CA LYS A 85 43.09 37.25 -30.40
C LYS A 85 42.02 36.94 -31.45
N GLY A 86 40.76 36.90 -31.02
CA GLY A 86 39.60 36.61 -31.88
C GLY A 86 39.19 35.15 -31.91
N GLU A 87 40.01 34.23 -31.37
CA GLU A 87 39.63 32.82 -31.27
C GLU A 87 38.82 32.51 -30.01
N ILE A 88 37.97 31.50 -30.10
CA ILE A 88 37.16 31.01 -28.98
C ILE A 88 38.02 30.07 -28.16
N TYR A 89 38.21 30.37 -26.88
CA TYR A 89 38.99 29.51 -25.98
C TYR A 89 38.14 28.70 -25.00
N GLU A 90 36.88 29.09 -24.80
CA GLU A 90 35.94 28.39 -23.95
C GLU A 90 34.54 28.50 -24.55
N SER A 91 33.81 27.38 -24.56
CA SER A 91 32.41 27.35 -24.98
C SER A 91 31.58 26.61 -23.94
N HIS A 92 30.46 27.22 -23.54
CA HIS A 92 29.47 26.62 -22.67
C HIS A 92 28.16 26.50 -23.43
N VAL A 93 27.74 25.25 -23.64
CA VAL A 93 26.52 24.90 -24.38
C VAL A 93 25.36 24.59 -23.43
N PHE A 94 25.66 24.33 -22.16
CA PHE A 94 24.68 23.92 -21.16
C PHE A 94 24.63 24.88 -19.98
N THR A 95 23.46 24.99 -19.38
CA THR A 95 23.27 25.70 -18.11
C THR A 95 24.10 25.05 -16.99
N LYS A 96 24.22 25.77 -15.86
CA LYS A 96 24.59 25.12 -14.60
C LYS A 96 23.58 24.02 -14.26
N LYS A 97 24.01 23.07 -13.43
CA LYS A 97 23.13 22.01 -12.94
C LYS A 97 21.98 22.62 -12.16
N ASP A 98 20.77 22.16 -12.44
CA ASP A 98 19.60 22.54 -11.67
C ASP A 98 19.56 21.73 -10.37
N GLU A 99 19.73 22.41 -9.24
CA GLU A 99 19.71 21.78 -7.92
C GLU A 99 18.31 21.28 -7.54
N TRP A 100 17.25 21.70 -8.26
CA TRP A 100 15.89 21.17 -8.10
C TRP A 100 15.84 19.65 -8.22
N PHE A 101 16.59 19.07 -9.15
CA PHE A 101 16.60 17.61 -9.37
C PHE A 101 17.17 16.81 -8.19
N LYS A 102 17.86 17.46 -7.25
CA LYS A 102 18.36 16.83 -6.01
C LYS A 102 17.37 16.95 -4.85
N ASN A 103 16.30 17.72 -5.01
CA ASN A 103 15.31 17.94 -3.97
C ASN A 103 14.42 16.69 -3.78
N LYS A 104 14.04 16.40 -2.53
CA LYS A 104 13.04 15.36 -2.21
C LYS A 104 11.67 15.65 -2.84
N ALA A 105 11.33 16.92 -3.01
CA ALA A 105 10.10 17.36 -3.67
C ALA A 105 10.01 16.82 -5.11
N PHE A 106 11.10 16.93 -5.88
CA PHE A 106 11.19 16.38 -7.23
C PHE A 106 10.93 14.86 -7.24
N THR A 107 11.52 14.11 -6.30
CA THR A 107 11.28 12.66 -6.22
C THR A 107 9.82 12.32 -5.92
N LYS A 108 9.13 13.09 -5.07
CA LYS A 108 7.70 12.89 -4.79
C LYS A 108 6.87 13.18 -6.05
N GLU A 109 7.14 14.31 -6.70
CA GLU A 109 6.43 14.77 -7.87
C GLU A 109 6.56 13.82 -9.07
N VAL A 110 7.77 13.29 -9.32
CA VAL A 110 7.99 12.32 -10.41
C VAL A 110 7.26 11.00 -10.17
N LYS A 111 7.16 10.55 -8.90
CA LYS A 111 6.38 9.35 -8.56
C LYS A 111 4.91 9.53 -8.89
N GLU A 112 4.34 10.67 -8.51
CA GLU A 112 2.94 11.02 -8.82
C GLU A 112 2.75 11.12 -10.34
N LEU A 113 3.60 11.88 -11.03
CA LEU A 113 3.56 12.03 -12.49
C LEU A 113 3.54 10.69 -13.23
N PHE A 114 4.44 9.78 -12.87
CA PHE A 114 4.53 8.49 -13.55
C PHE A 114 3.42 7.53 -13.15
N THR A 115 2.96 7.58 -11.90
CA THR A 115 1.79 6.78 -11.46
C THR A 115 0.54 7.21 -12.23
N ASP A 116 0.30 8.52 -12.34
CA ASP A 116 -0.81 9.06 -13.12
C ASP A 116 -0.69 8.71 -14.60
N THR A 117 0.53 8.78 -15.15
CA THR A 117 0.80 8.41 -16.54
C THR A 117 0.46 6.94 -16.80
N ILE A 118 0.79 6.03 -15.87
CA ILE A 118 0.46 4.61 -15.97
C ILE A 118 -1.05 4.40 -15.85
N ASN A 119 -1.69 5.02 -14.85
CA ASN A 119 -3.11 4.84 -14.56
C ASN A 119 -4.03 5.26 -15.71
N ARG A 120 -3.59 6.16 -16.59
CA ARG A 120 -4.32 6.50 -17.84
C ARG A 120 -4.51 5.31 -18.78
N TYR A 121 -3.67 4.28 -18.68
CA TYR A 121 -3.72 3.08 -19.52
C TYR A 121 -4.25 1.86 -18.78
N VAL A 122 -4.47 1.96 -17.47
CA VAL A 122 -5.10 0.90 -16.67
C VAL A 122 -6.60 1.00 -16.89
N LYS A 123 -7.23 -0.10 -17.32
CA LYS A 123 -8.66 -0.13 -17.67
C LYS A 123 -9.55 -0.27 -16.45
N GLU A 124 -9.15 -1.09 -15.49
CA GLU A 124 -9.91 -1.37 -14.29
C GLU A 124 -9.54 -0.42 -13.16
N GLU A 125 -10.54 0.16 -12.49
CA GLU A 125 -10.30 1.09 -11.37
C GLU A 125 -9.56 0.40 -10.22
N SER A 126 -9.88 -0.88 -9.97
CA SER A 126 -9.24 -1.71 -8.95
C SER A 126 -7.76 -2.01 -9.22
N GLU A 127 -7.32 -1.91 -10.47
CA GLU A 127 -5.92 -2.13 -10.86
C GLU A 127 -5.10 -0.84 -10.90
N LYS A 128 -5.73 0.33 -10.67
CA LYS A 128 -5.00 1.59 -10.67
C LYS A 128 -4.01 1.64 -9.52
N LEU A 129 -2.81 2.09 -9.84
CA LEU A 129 -1.72 2.22 -8.90
C LEU A 129 -1.94 3.42 -8.00
N SER A 130 -1.54 3.30 -6.73
CA SER A 130 -1.48 4.42 -5.80
C SER A 130 -0.03 4.72 -5.43
N VAL A 131 0.29 6.00 -5.26
CA VAL A 131 1.61 6.40 -4.76
C VAL A 131 1.67 6.11 -3.28
N PHE A 132 2.68 5.36 -2.86
CA PHE A 132 2.96 5.16 -1.44
C PHE A 132 3.18 6.50 -0.73
N GLN A 133 2.29 6.83 0.21
CA GLN A 133 2.38 8.02 1.05
C GLN A 133 3.09 7.69 2.37
N GLN A 134 4.17 8.42 2.66
CA GLN A 134 4.83 8.30 3.96
C GLN A 134 3.88 8.79 5.06
N GLY A 135 3.56 7.91 6.00
CA GLY A 135 2.57 8.19 7.05
C GLY A 135 1.15 7.73 6.72
N GLY A 136 0.89 7.22 5.51
CA GLY A 136 -0.39 6.61 5.15
C GLY A 136 -0.65 5.28 5.87
N VAL A 137 -1.72 4.58 5.51
CA VAL A 137 -2.14 3.31 6.15
C VAL A 137 -1.13 2.16 5.96
N TYR A 138 -0.33 2.20 4.90
CA TYR A 138 0.62 1.16 4.54
C TYR A 138 1.97 1.27 5.30
N LEU A 139 2.66 0.14 5.42
CA LEU A 139 4.02 0.02 5.95
C LEU A 139 5.03 -0.12 4.80
N ALA A 140 6.09 0.68 4.85
CA ALA A 140 7.18 0.61 3.89
C ALA A 140 8.04 -0.64 4.10
N THR A 141 8.29 -1.40 3.03
CA THR A 141 9.24 -2.50 3.03
C THR A 141 10.68 -2.00 2.85
N LYS A 142 11.64 -2.71 3.45
CA LYS A 142 13.07 -2.41 3.30
C LYS A 142 13.65 -3.13 2.09
N LYS A 143 14.48 -2.44 1.30
CA LYS A 143 15.22 -3.07 0.19
C LYS A 143 16.28 -4.02 0.75
N ILE A 144 16.34 -5.24 0.21
CA ILE A 144 17.40 -6.21 0.53
C ILE A 144 18.53 -6.03 -0.50
N GLY A 145 19.71 -5.64 -0.03
CA GLY A 145 20.92 -5.51 -0.85
C GLY A 145 21.58 -6.86 -1.16
N LYS A 146 22.43 -6.89 -2.19
CA LYS A 146 23.24 -8.07 -2.51
C LYS A 146 24.22 -8.35 -1.35
N ASN A 147 24.33 -9.62 -0.93
CA ASN A 147 25.23 -10.08 0.15
C ASN A 147 24.96 -9.42 1.53
N ASN A 148 23.72 -9.06 1.85
CA ASN A 148 23.39 -8.49 3.15
C ASN A 148 23.35 -9.60 4.23
N PRO A 149 24.14 -9.52 5.31
CA PRO A 149 24.13 -10.52 6.38
C PRO A 149 22.77 -10.62 7.11
N LYS A 150 21.95 -9.57 7.05
CA LYS A 150 20.59 -9.51 7.62
C LYS A 150 19.49 -9.75 6.58
N ALA A 151 19.80 -10.36 5.44
CA ALA A 151 18.83 -10.56 4.36
C ALA A 151 17.58 -11.33 4.83
N GLU A 152 17.76 -12.44 5.56
CA GLU A 152 16.64 -13.25 6.06
C GLU A 152 15.82 -12.50 7.13
N GLU A 153 16.46 -11.76 8.03
CA GLU A 153 15.76 -10.91 9.01
C GLU A 153 14.90 -9.86 8.30
N ILE A 154 15.46 -9.14 7.33
CA ILE A 154 14.74 -8.12 6.57
C ILE A 154 13.60 -8.73 5.76
N LYS A 155 13.81 -9.94 5.20
CA LYS A 155 12.79 -10.68 4.47
C LYS A 155 11.60 -11.03 5.36
N ALA A 156 11.84 -11.61 6.54
CA ALA A 156 10.81 -11.93 7.51
C ALA A 156 10.06 -10.68 8.01
N ASP A 157 10.77 -9.58 8.26
CA ASP A 157 10.13 -8.33 8.64
C ASP A 157 9.29 -7.74 7.51
N ASN A 158 9.75 -7.84 6.26
CA ASN A 158 9.00 -7.37 5.10
C ASN A 158 7.75 -8.20 4.88
N GLU A 159 7.81 -9.52 5.10
CA GLU A 159 6.65 -10.40 5.03
C GLU A 159 5.58 -9.99 6.05
N ALA A 160 5.96 -9.68 7.29
CA ALA A 160 5.03 -9.15 8.28
C ALA A 160 4.40 -7.81 7.84
N ARG A 161 5.21 -6.88 7.29
CA ARG A 161 4.69 -5.60 6.75
C ARG A 161 3.74 -5.81 5.57
N GLN A 162 4.04 -6.76 4.70
CA GLN A 162 3.18 -7.10 3.56
C GLN A 162 1.85 -7.70 4.03
N GLU A 163 1.85 -8.53 5.06
CA GLU A 163 0.64 -9.10 5.62
C GLU A 163 -0.29 -8.02 6.24
N TRP A 164 0.30 -7.04 6.94
CA TRP A 164 -0.43 -5.85 7.35
C TRP A 164 -1.00 -5.10 6.14
N ASN A 165 -0.18 -4.84 5.11
CA ASN A 165 -0.63 -4.10 3.91
C ASN A 165 -1.77 -4.81 3.18
N ARG A 166 -1.72 -6.15 3.05
CA ARG A 166 -2.82 -6.95 2.48
C ARG A 166 -4.10 -6.82 3.32
N THR A 167 -3.98 -6.81 4.64
CA THR A 167 -5.13 -6.64 5.54
C THR A 167 -5.73 -5.23 5.42
N VAL A 168 -4.89 -4.21 5.24
CA VAL A 168 -5.32 -2.84 4.94
C VAL A 168 -6.08 -2.78 3.62
N GLU A 169 -5.60 -3.43 2.55
CA GLU A 169 -6.33 -3.49 1.28
C GLU A 169 -7.73 -4.08 1.44
N VAL A 170 -7.85 -5.18 2.19
CA VAL A 170 -9.16 -5.76 2.52
C VAL A 170 -10.00 -4.76 3.30
N ALA A 171 -9.45 -4.09 4.32
CA ALA A 171 -10.18 -3.09 5.10
C ALA A 171 -10.76 -1.96 4.24
N LEU A 172 -9.96 -1.44 3.29
CA LEU A 172 -10.39 -0.37 2.39
C LEU A 172 -11.49 -0.84 1.44
N VAL A 173 -11.37 -2.05 0.87
CA VAL A 173 -12.41 -2.63 -0.01
C VAL A 173 -13.72 -2.84 0.73
N GLU A 174 -13.66 -3.23 2.00
CA GLU A 174 -14.83 -3.43 2.85
C GLU A 174 -15.41 -2.11 3.39
N GLY A 175 -14.78 -0.96 3.11
CA GLY A 175 -15.29 0.36 3.47
C GLY A 175 -14.91 0.84 4.88
N VAL A 176 -13.91 0.23 5.52
CA VAL A 176 -13.37 0.73 6.80
C VAL A 176 -12.71 2.09 6.58
N PRO A 177 -13.05 3.13 7.37
CA PRO A 177 -12.45 4.46 7.21
C PRO A 177 -10.93 4.46 7.36
N GLU A 178 -10.23 5.20 6.50
CA GLU A 178 -8.76 5.33 6.56
C GLU A 178 -8.27 5.86 7.91
N GLU A 179 -9.02 6.77 8.53
CA GLU A 179 -8.70 7.36 9.84
C GLU A 179 -8.61 6.31 10.95
N ASP A 180 -9.50 5.33 10.94
CA ASP A 180 -9.49 4.23 11.91
C ASP A 180 -8.27 3.32 11.70
N ILE A 181 -7.94 3.02 10.44
CA ILE A 181 -6.75 2.22 10.09
C ILE A 181 -5.47 2.97 10.52
N LEU A 182 -5.40 4.27 10.29
CA LEU A 182 -4.29 5.12 10.72
C LEU A 182 -4.15 5.14 12.24
N LYS A 183 -5.26 5.23 12.97
CA LYS A 183 -5.27 5.18 14.43
C LYS A 183 -4.75 3.85 14.95
N ILE A 184 -5.21 2.73 14.38
CA ILE A 184 -4.72 1.39 14.73
C ILE A 184 -3.22 1.28 14.45
N LYS A 185 -2.77 1.73 13.29
CA LYS A 185 -1.35 1.75 12.93
C LYS A 185 -0.54 2.56 13.94
N GLN A 186 -1.01 3.75 14.32
CA GLN A 186 -0.29 4.62 15.25
C GLN A 186 -0.19 3.99 16.64
N GLU A 187 -1.31 3.60 17.24
CA GLU A 187 -1.37 3.07 18.61
C GLU A 187 -0.75 1.67 18.72
N LYS A 188 -1.05 0.78 17.76
CA LYS A 188 -0.69 -0.64 17.87
C LYS A 188 0.63 -0.97 17.21
N ILE A 189 1.10 -0.17 16.26
CA ILE A 189 2.37 -0.42 15.58
C ILE A 189 3.41 0.62 15.99
N THR A 190 3.18 1.89 15.69
CA THR A 190 4.21 2.93 15.89
C THR A 190 4.60 3.06 17.36
N GLU A 191 3.62 3.29 18.24
CA GLU A 191 3.85 3.50 19.67
C GLU A 191 4.38 2.25 20.37
N LYS A 192 3.77 1.08 20.12
CA LYS A 192 4.26 -0.19 20.68
C LYS A 192 5.68 -0.53 20.23
N THR A 193 6.02 -0.27 18.97
CA THR A 193 7.39 -0.48 18.46
C THR A 193 8.37 0.45 19.16
N LEU A 194 8.04 1.73 19.30
CA LEU A 194 8.86 2.70 20.03
C LEU A 194 9.05 2.29 21.50
N GLN A 195 7.98 1.84 22.16
CA GLN A 195 8.05 1.38 23.54
C GLN A 195 8.92 0.12 23.67
N SER A 196 8.73 -0.87 22.79
CA SER A 196 9.55 -2.08 22.76
C SER A 196 11.03 -1.76 22.57
N ILE A 197 11.37 -0.83 21.67
CA ILE A 197 12.75 -0.40 21.43
C ILE A 197 13.33 0.29 22.67
N ARG A 198 12.55 1.13 23.36
CA ARG A 198 13.00 1.80 24.59
C ARG A 198 13.26 0.82 25.73
N THR A 199 12.43 -0.22 25.88
CA THR A 199 12.54 -1.16 27.01
C THR A 199 13.53 -2.30 26.76
N HIS A 200 13.60 -2.83 25.53
CA HIS A 200 14.35 -4.06 25.22
C HIS A 200 15.36 -3.89 24.08
N GLY A 201 15.45 -2.71 23.47
CA GLY A 201 16.23 -2.50 22.25
C GLY A 201 15.54 -3.07 21.00
N TRP A 202 16.28 -3.11 19.89
CA TRP A 202 15.77 -3.64 18.62
C TRP A 202 15.78 -5.18 18.64
N LEU A 203 14.59 -5.77 18.71
CA LEU A 203 14.38 -7.21 18.60
C LEU A 203 13.44 -7.50 17.42
N PRO A 204 13.94 -8.12 16.33
CA PRO A 204 13.13 -8.36 15.12
C PRO A 204 11.87 -9.20 15.38
N ASP A 205 11.96 -10.22 16.24
CA ASP A 205 10.81 -11.05 16.61
C ASP A 205 9.71 -10.24 17.31
N MET A 206 10.07 -9.34 18.22
CA MET A 206 9.13 -8.46 18.90
C MET A 206 8.44 -7.52 17.91
N PHE A 207 9.20 -6.95 16.97
CA PHE A 207 8.63 -6.15 15.89
C PHE A 207 7.59 -6.95 15.09
N ARG A 208 7.92 -8.17 14.67
CA ARG A 208 6.98 -9.04 13.94
C ARG A 208 5.73 -9.38 14.76
N GLN A 209 5.87 -9.64 16.05
CA GLN A 209 4.72 -9.89 16.94
C GLN A 209 3.81 -8.67 17.07
N ILE A 210 4.38 -7.47 17.18
CA ILE A 210 3.61 -6.21 17.20
C ILE A 210 2.80 -6.05 15.92
N ILE A 211 3.42 -6.31 14.75
CA ILE A 211 2.73 -6.24 13.46
C ILE A 211 1.60 -7.27 13.37
N ARG A 212 1.85 -8.54 13.79
CA ARG A 212 0.82 -9.58 13.81
C ARG A 212 -0.36 -9.21 14.71
N GLY A 213 -0.10 -8.74 15.93
CA GLY A 213 -1.18 -8.33 16.84
C GLY A 213 -1.99 -7.13 16.33
N ALA A 214 -1.35 -6.18 15.64
CA ALA A 214 -2.07 -5.08 14.98
C ALA A 214 -2.92 -5.58 13.82
N LYS A 215 -2.39 -6.51 13.02
CA LYS A 215 -3.11 -7.16 11.92
C LYS A 215 -4.36 -7.89 12.43
N ASP A 216 -4.24 -8.69 13.49
CA ASP A 216 -5.36 -9.43 14.07
C ASP A 216 -6.46 -8.47 14.57
N LEU A 217 -6.09 -7.36 15.20
CA LEU A 217 -7.04 -6.31 15.60
C LEU A 217 -7.76 -5.68 14.40
N LEU A 218 -7.02 -5.39 13.32
CA LEU A 218 -7.64 -4.84 12.11
C LEU A 218 -8.61 -5.84 11.47
N GLN A 219 -8.30 -7.13 11.50
CA GLN A 219 -9.22 -8.19 11.05
C GLN A 219 -10.50 -8.24 11.89
N GLU A 220 -10.42 -8.04 13.21
CA GLU A 220 -11.61 -7.93 14.05
C GLU A 220 -12.47 -6.71 13.70
N VAL A 221 -11.84 -5.57 13.37
CA VAL A 221 -12.54 -4.36 12.94
C VAL A 221 -13.26 -4.60 11.61
N ILE A 222 -12.57 -5.21 10.63
CA ILE A 222 -13.18 -5.61 9.36
C ILE A 222 -14.38 -6.53 9.61
N PHE A 223 -14.22 -7.54 10.47
CA PHE A 223 -15.30 -8.47 10.78
C PHE A 223 -16.51 -7.76 11.39
N LYS A 224 -16.30 -6.86 12.35
CA LYS A 224 -17.38 -6.06 12.96
C LYS A 224 -18.08 -5.16 11.94
N PHE A 225 -17.35 -4.62 10.97
CA PHE A 225 -17.90 -3.80 9.91
C PHE A 225 -18.78 -4.60 8.94
N LYS A 226 -18.40 -5.85 8.64
CA LYS A 226 -19.19 -6.78 7.81
C LYS A 226 -20.45 -7.32 8.49
N LEU A 227 -20.57 -7.23 9.82
CA LEU A 227 -21.72 -7.82 10.52
C LEU A 227 -23.01 -7.08 10.11
N PRO A 228 -24.08 -7.80 9.74
CA PRO A 228 -25.37 -7.16 9.54
C PRO A 228 -25.81 -6.49 10.85
N PRO A 229 -26.56 -5.38 10.78
CA PRO A 229 -27.08 -4.72 11.97
C PRO A 229 -27.82 -5.77 12.81
N LYS A 230 -27.58 -5.76 14.13
CA LYS A 230 -28.25 -6.68 15.04
C LYS A 230 -29.74 -6.66 14.73
N PRO A 231 -30.38 -7.82 14.50
CA PRO A 231 -31.80 -7.85 14.22
C PRO A 231 -32.52 -7.20 15.41
N VAL A 232 -33.14 -6.06 15.16
CA VAL A 232 -33.98 -5.39 16.15
C VAL A 232 -35.18 -6.32 16.36
N SER A 233 -35.32 -6.90 17.55
CA SER A 233 -36.46 -7.76 17.85
C SER A 233 -37.74 -6.92 17.73
N LYS A 234 -38.53 -7.15 16.68
CA LYS A 234 -39.84 -6.50 16.50
C LYS A 234 -40.91 -7.00 17.48
N ILE A 235 -40.58 -7.98 18.32
CA ILE A 235 -41.49 -8.56 19.29
C ILE A 235 -41.58 -7.59 20.47
N ASP A 236 -42.77 -7.06 20.72
CA ASP A 236 -43.05 -6.32 21.94
C ASP A 236 -42.85 -7.26 23.14
N LEU A 237 -42.07 -6.81 24.12
CA LEU A 237 -41.77 -7.59 25.32
C LEU A 237 -43.06 -7.95 26.09
N GLN A 238 -44.12 -7.15 25.92
CA GLN A 238 -45.44 -7.42 26.48
C GLN A 238 -46.17 -8.54 25.72
N GLU A 239 -46.16 -8.52 24.39
CA GLU A 239 -46.76 -9.58 23.56
C GLU A 239 -46.13 -10.96 23.87
N TRP A 240 -44.82 -11.01 24.10
CA TRP A 240 -44.15 -12.26 24.48
C TRP A 240 -44.61 -12.79 25.84
N LYS A 241 -44.77 -11.91 26.84
CA LYS A 241 -45.29 -12.30 28.16
C LYS A 241 -46.73 -12.80 28.07
N ASP A 242 -47.55 -12.14 27.27
CA ASP A 242 -48.95 -12.54 27.05
C ASP A 242 -49.02 -13.89 26.33
N MET A 243 -48.16 -14.14 25.33
CA MET A 243 -48.04 -15.45 24.69
C MET A 243 -47.57 -16.55 25.66
N GLN A 244 -46.63 -16.26 26.56
CA GLN A 244 -46.18 -17.23 27.57
C GLN A 244 -47.34 -17.63 28.50
N LYS A 245 -48.16 -16.66 28.91
CA LYS A 245 -49.34 -16.90 29.73
C LYS A 245 -50.35 -17.78 28.99
N ILE A 246 -50.67 -17.45 27.74
CA ILE A 246 -51.57 -18.23 26.89
C ILE A 246 -51.05 -19.66 26.72
N MET A 247 -49.75 -19.84 26.46
CA MET A 247 -49.14 -21.17 26.30
C MET A 247 -49.28 -22.02 27.57
N TYR A 248 -49.08 -21.43 28.76
CA TYR A 248 -49.23 -22.13 30.02
C TYR A 248 -50.68 -22.60 30.25
N GLU A 249 -51.66 -21.72 29.97
CA GLU A 249 -53.09 -22.07 30.05
C GLU A 249 -53.46 -23.18 29.05
N LEU A 250 -52.93 -23.11 27.82
CA LEU A 250 -53.17 -24.11 26.78
C LEU A 250 -52.60 -25.49 27.15
N GLN A 251 -51.41 -25.52 27.75
CA GLN A 251 -50.81 -26.74 28.27
C GLN A 251 -51.60 -27.34 29.43
N GLY A 252 -52.15 -26.51 30.32
CA GLY A 252 -53.04 -26.94 31.40
C GLY A 252 -54.28 -27.64 30.86
N ARG A 253 -55.00 -26.97 29.94
CA ARG A 253 -56.19 -27.52 29.29
C ARG A 253 -55.90 -28.80 28.50
N SER A 254 -54.77 -28.87 27.80
CA SER A 254 -54.37 -30.07 27.06
C SER A 254 -54.16 -31.30 27.98
N ARG A 255 -53.61 -31.09 29.19
CA ARG A 255 -53.47 -32.15 30.20
C ARG A 255 -54.82 -32.61 30.74
N GLU A 256 -55.76 -31.68 30.97
CA GLU A 256 -57.12 -32.01 31.42
C GLU A 256 -57.86 -32.83 30.36
N ILE A 257 -57.86 -32.38 29.10
CA ILE A 257 -58.46 -33.13 27.98
C ILE A 257 -57.88 -34.55 27.92
N LYS A 258 -56.55 -34.69 28.06
CA LYS A 258 -55.90 -36.01 28.06
C LYS A 258 -56.38 -36.92 29.20
N ARG A 259 -56.60 -36.37 30.41
CA ARG A 259 -57.17 -37.12 31.55
C ARG A 259 -58.60 -37.54 31.26
N THR A 260 -59.45 -36.61 30.83
CA THR A 260 -60.85 -36.91 30.48
C THR A 260 -60.94 -37.94 29.35
N GLN A 261 -60.05 -37.90 28.37
CA GLN A 261 -59.97 -38.90 27.30
C GLN A 261 -59.67 -40.30 27.85
N GLN A 262 -58.77 -40.41 28.84
CA GLN A 262 -58.44 -41.67 29.51
C GLN A 262 -59.64 -42.20 30.33
N ASP A 263 -60.34 -41.31 31.04
CA ASP A 263 -61.54 -41.66 31.82
C ASP A 263 -62.69 -42.13 30.91
N ILE A 264 -62.91 -41.46 29.77
CA ILE A 264 -63.90 -41.90 28.78
C ILE A 264 -63.53 -43.28 28.23
N SER A 265 -62.24 -43.54 27.99
CA SER A 265 -61.78 -44.85 27.52
C SER A 265 -61.99 -45.95 28.56
N SER A 266 -61.74 -45.67 29.84
CA SER A 266 -61.94 -46.63 30.92
C SER A 266 -63.44 -46.91 31.16
N LEU A 267 -64.28 -45.88 31.15
CA LEU A 267 -65.73 -46.01 31.28
C LEU A 267 -66.35 -46.77 30.10
N LYS A 268 -65.90 -46.52 28.86
CA LYS A 268 -66.33 -47.32 27.69
C LYS A 268 -65.98 -48.80 27.84
N LYS A 269 -64.80 -49.11 28.40
CA LYS A 269 -64.39 -50.49 28.69
C LYS A 269 -65.31 -51.13 29.73
N GLN A 270 -65.54 -50.48 30.86
CA GLN A 270 -66.46 -50.96 31.90
C GLN A 270 -67.89 -51.18 31.36
N LEU A 271 -68.39 -50.27 30.54
CA LEU A 271 -69.72 -50.39 29.94
C LEU A 271 -69.81 -51.59 28.98
N SER A 272 -68.74 -51.88 28.23
CA SER A 272 -68.66 -53.07 27.37
C SER A 272 -68.65 -54.38 28.18
N GLU A 273 -68.00 -54.40 29.34
CA GLU A 273 -67.96 -55.55 30.24
C GLU A 273 -69.32 -55.80 30.91
N LEU A 274 -70.03 -54.73 31.31
CA LEU A 274 -71.38 -54.81 31.89
C LEU A 274 -72.47 -55.21 30.89
N ARG A 275 -72.35 -54.80 29.61
CA ARG A 275 -73.26 -55.25 28.54
C ARG A 275 -73.22 -56.76 28.28
N GLY A 276 -72.14 -57.44 28.68
CA GLY A 276 -72.04 -58.91 28.59
C GLY A 276 -72.87 -59.66 29.64
N LEU A 277 -73.18 -59.03 30.79
CA LEU A 277 -73.91 -59.65 31.90
C LEU A 277 -75.44 -59.68 31.73
N PHE A 278 -76.00 -58.75 30.94
CA PHE A 278 -77.45 -58.66 30.67
C PHE A 278 -77.83 -59.13 29.25
N LYS A 279 -77.33 -60.29 28.81
CA LYS A 279 -77.95 -60.98 27.66
C LYS A 279 -79.26 -61.62 28.13
N GLY A 280 -80.36 -60.90 27.94
CA GLY A 280 -81.70 -61.41 28.21
C GLY A 280 -81.96 -62.72 27.47
N LYS A 281 -82.47 -63.71 28.21
CA LYS A 281 -83.11 -64.90 27.63
C LYS A 281 -84.31 -64.41 26.79
N GLU A 282 -84.23 -64.51 25.47
CA GLU A 282 -85.44 -64.45 24.64
C GLU A 282 -86.38 -65.59 25.08
N ARG A 283 -87.58 -65.22 25.52
CA ARG A 283 -88.67 -66.16 25.76
C ARG A 283 -89.34 -66.41 24.40
N ASN A 284 -89.12 -67.59 23.83
CA ASN A 284 -89.97 -68.09 22.76
C ASN A 284 -91.30 -68.57 23.37
N LEU A 285 -92.40 -67.98 22.90
CA LEU A 285 -93.77 -68.52 22.95
C LEU A 285 -93.95 -69.49 21.78
#